data_AF-A0A356MKW2-F1
#
_entry.id   AF-A0A356MKW2-F1
#
_cell.length_a   1.000
_cell.length_b   1.000
_cell.length_c   1.000
_cell.angle_alpha   90.00
_cell.angle_beta   90.00
_cell.angle_gamma   90.00
#
_symmetry.space_group_name_H-M   'P 1'
#
loop_
_entity.id
_entity.type
_entity.pdbx_description
1 polymer ?
#
loop_
_entity_poly.entity_id
_entity_poly.type
_entity_poly.pdbx_seq_one_letter_code
_entity_poly.pdbx_strand_id
1 'polypeptide(L)'
;MRDSKTVKWISVICAVLMFALLCVLIFQFVRIANLKQKEKQLSNNLSQLENQIIDYTNESNYIRSSEYLEDYAREVLGWGKNNEMYFD
;
A
#
# COMPACT_ATOMS: atom_id res chain seq x y z
N MET A 1 -27.19 -36.55 -47.32
CA MET A 1 -26.89 -36.90 -45.90
C MET A 1 -25.71 -36.07 -45.46
N ARG A 2 -25.84 -35.16 -44.49
CA ARG A 2 -24.66 -34.50 -43.90
C ARG A 2 -23.81 -35.58 -43.25
N ASP A 3 -22.56 -35.71 -43.70
CA ASP A 3 -21.64 -36.73 -43.19
C ASP A 3 -21.53 -36.63 -41.67
N SER A 4 -21.92 -37.71 -40.98
CA SER A 4 -21.90 -37.81 -39.52
C SER A 4 -20.52 -37.54 -38.92
N LYS A 5 -19.46 -37.76 -39.71
CA LYS A 5 -18.07 -37.44 -39.36
C LYS A 5 -17.86 -35.94 -39.18
N THR A 6 -18.43 -35.10 -40.05
CA THR A 6 -18.28 -33.64 -40.01
C THR A 6 -18.95 -33.05 -38.76
N VAL A 7 -20.12 -33.58 -38.37
CA VAL A 7 -20.83 -33.16 -37.14
C VAL A 7 -20.02 -33.52 -35.89
N LYS A 8 -19.40 -34.70 -35.85
CA LYS A 8 -18.53 -35.11 -34.74
C LYS A 8 -17.31 -34.21 -34.59
N TRP A 9 -16.65 -33.87 -35.70
CA TRP A 9 -15.50 -32.95 -35.68
C TRP A 9 -15.88 -31.53 -35.20
N ILE A 10 -17.02 -30.99 -35.66
CA ILE A 10 -17.54 -29.71 -35.15
C ILE A 10 -17.79 -29.77 -33.64
N SER A 11 -18.38 -30.87 -33.15
CA SER A 11 -18.69 -31.03 -31.73
C SER A 11 -17.43 -31.06 -30.86
N VAL A 12 -16.37 -31.74 -31.32
CA VAL A 12 -15.08 -31.78 -30.62
C VAL A 12 -14.44 -30.38 -30.60
N ILE A 13 -14.46 -29.66 -31.71
CA ILE A 13 -13.92 -28.29 -31.79
C ILE A 13 -14.68 -27.34 -30.85
N CYS A 14 -16.01 -27.43 -30.82
CA CYS A 14 -16.82 -26.66 -29.87
C CYS A 14 -16.49 -26.99 -28.42
N ALA A 15 -16.31 -28.26 -28.07
CA ALA A 15 -15.95 -28.67 -26.71
C ALA A 15 -14.58 -28.11 -26.28
N VAL A 16 -13.59 -28.18 -27.18
CA VAL A 16 -12.24 -27.63 -26.94
C VAL A 16 -12.28 -26.10 -26.77
N LEU A 17 -13.05 -25.40 -27.60
CA LEU A 17 -13.24 -23.95 -27.47
C LEU A 17 -13.92 -23.57 -26.15
N MET A 18 -14.95 -24.30 -25.75
CA MET A 18 -15.61 -24.10 -24.45
C MET A 18 -14.62 -24.27 -23.29
N PHE A 19 -13.80 -25.31 -23.34
CA PHE A 19 -12.79 -25.55 -22.31
C PHE A 19 -11.71 -24.45 -22.28
N ALA A 20 -11.24 -24.00 -23.44
CA ALA A 20 -10.30 -22.90 -23.54
C ALA A 20 -10.86 -21.59 -22.94
N LEU A 21 -12.14 -21.28 -23.22
CA LEU A 21 -12.81 -20.11 -22.65
C LEU A 21 -12.92 -20.20 -21.13
N LEU A 22 -13.23 -21.38 -20.58
CA LEU A 22 -13.24 -21.61 -19.13
C LEU A 22 -11.86 -21.38 -18.51
N CYS A 23 -10.79 -21.87 -19.14
CA CYS A 23 -9.43 -21.60 -18.68
C CYS A 23 -9.13 -20.10 -18.66
N VAL A 24 -9.47 -19.37 -19.73
CA VAL A 24 -9.25 -17.91 -19.83
C VAL A 24 -10.00 -17.17 -18.72
N LEU A 25 -11.24 -17.56 -18.43
CA LEU A 25 -12.03 -16.99 -17.33
C LEU A 25 -11.35 -17.16 -15.97
N ILE A 26 -10.83 -18.36 -15.69
CA ILE A 26 -10.11 -18.63 -14.43
C ILE A 26 -8.85 -17.76 -14.34
N PHE A 27 -8.06 -17.68 -15.41
CA PHE A 27 -6.86 -16.82 -15.44
C PHE A 27 -7.21 -15.34 -15.25
N GLN A 28 -8.29 -14.85 -15.87
CA GLN A 28 -8.74 -13.48 -15.66
C GLN A 28 -9.17 -13.25 -14.21
N PHE A 29 -9.88 -14.19 -13.60
CA PHE A 29 -10.31 -14.08 -12.21
C PHE A 29 -9.12 -13.98 -11.24
N VAL A 30 -8.11 -14.83 -11.43
CA VAL A 30 -6.87 -14.79 -10.66
C VAL A 30 -6.10 -13.49 -10.89
N ARG A 31 -6.07 -12.99 -12.14
CA ARG A 31 -5.42 -11.72 -12.46
C ARG A 31 -6.12 -10.54 -11.80
N ILE A 32 -7.44 -10.51 -11.78
CA ILE A 32 -8.25 -9.48 -11.12
C ILE A 32 -8.00 -9.51 -9.60
N ALA A 33 -8.00 -10.70 -8.99
CA ALA A 33 -7.72 -10.84 -7.56
C ALA A 33 -6.31 -10.31 -7.21
N ASN A 34 -5.30 -10.66 -8.01
CA ASN A 34 -3.94 -10.14 -7.84
C ASN A 34 -3.86 -8.63 -8.05
N LEU A 35 -4.57 -8.07 -9.03
CA LEU A 35 -4.61 -6.63 -9.25
C LEU A 35 -5.20 -5.91 -8.05
N LYS A 36 -6.33 -6.39 -7.52
CA LYS A 36 -6.99 -5.82 -6.34
C LYS A 36 -6.11 -5.91 -5.09
N GLN A 37 -5.36 -7.01 -4.94
CA GLN A 37 -4.40 -7.14 -3.84
C GLN A 37 -3.25 -6.14 -3.98
N LYS A 38 -2.71 -5.97 -5.20
CA LYS A 38 -1.66 -4.98 -5.47
C LYS A 38 -2.14 -3.54 -5.23
N GLU A 39 -3.36 -3.23 -5.64
CA GLU A 39 -4.00 -1.94 -5.39
C GLU A 39 -4.14 -1.67 -3.89
N LYS A 40 -4.61 -2.67 -3.12
CA LYS A 40 -4.71 -2.57 -1.66
C LYS A 40 -3.34 -2.39 -1.00
N GLN A 41 -2.32 -3.13 -1.44
CA GLN A 41 -0.96 -2.97 -0.95
C GLN A 41 -0.42 -1.58 -1.25
N LEU A 42 -0.64 -1.08 -2.46
CA LEU A 42 -0.17 0.24 -2.86
C LEU A 42 -0.86 1.35 -2.07
N SER A 43 -2.17 1.24 -1.85
CA SER A 43 -2.94 2.16 -1.01
C SER A 43 -2.46 2.16 0.45
N ASN A 44 -2.21 0.98 1.02
CA ASN A 44 -1.63 0.87 2.37
C ASN A 44 -0.25 1.52 2.45
N ASN A 45 0.61 1.28 1.46
CA ASN A 45 1.95 1.86 1.41
C ASN A 45 1.89 3.39 1.30
N LEU A 46 0.97 3.94 0.51
CA LEU A 46 0.76 5.38 0.42
C LEU A 46 0.32 5.97 1.76
N SER A 47 -0.64 5.36 2.44
CA SER A 47 -1.09 5.83 3.75
C SER A 47 0.02 5.76 4.80
N GLN A 48 0.84 4.70 4.79
CA GLN A 48 2.00 4.62 5.68
C GLN A 48 3.04 5.70 5.38
N LEU A 49 3.30 5.96 4.10
CA LEU A 49 4.27 6.96 3.68
C LEU A 49 3.78 8.38 4.02
N GLU A 50 2.48 8.66 3.88
CA GLU A 50 1.87 9.92 4.29
C GLU A 50 2.01 10.14 5.80
N ASN A 51 1.73 9.13 6.61
CA ASN A 51 1.94 9.21 8.06
C ASN A 51 3.41 9.46 8.41
N GLN A 52 4.35 8.78 7.74
CA GLN A 52 5.78 9.02 7.94
C GLN A 52 6.18 10.45 7.57
N ILE A 53 5.63 11.02 6.50
CA ILE A 53 5.89 12.41 6.13
C ILE A 53 5.39 13.35 7.22
N ILE A 54 4.19 13.11 7.77
CA ILE A 54 3.64 13.91 8.87
C ILE A 54 4.54 13.82 10.11
N ASP A 55 4.93 12.61 10.50
CA ASP A 55 5.79 12.38 11.66
C ASP A 55 7.14 13.10 11.51
N TYR A 56 7.82 12.93 10.37
CA TYR A 56 9.09 13.63 10.11
C TYR A 56 8.93 15.15 10.01
N THR A 57 7.80 15.62 9.47
CA THR A 57 7.51 17.07 9.40
C THR A 57 7.32 17.64 10.80
N ASN A 58 6.57 16.93 11.66
CA ASN A 58 6.36 17.32 13.05
C ASN A 58 7.65 17.29 13.85
N GLU A 59 8.46 16.24 13.71
CA GLU A 59 9.78 16.13 14.33
C GLU A 59 10.71 17.26 13.86
N SER A 60 10.77 17.52 12.55
CA SER A 60 11.57 18.62 12.01
C SER A 60 11.08 19.99 12.50
N ASN A 61 9.77 20.17 12.68
CA ASN A 61 9.22 21.41 13.20
C ASN A 61 9.52 21.57 14.69
N TYR A 62 9.44 20.49 15.46
CA TYR A 62 9.81 20.47 16.89
C TYR A 62 11.30 20.83 17.05
N ILE A 63 12.21 20.17 16.32
CA ILE A 63 13.65 20.47 16.38
C ILE A 63 13.96 21.93 16.01
N ARG A 64 13.16 22.52 15.10
CA ARG A 64 13.30 23.93 14.70
C ARG A 64 12.61 24.90 15.65
N SER A 65 11.76 24.43 16.56
CA SER A 65 11.00 25.28 17.45
C SER A 65 11.89 25.79 18.59
N SER A 66 11.46 26.90 19.19
CA SER A 66 12.09 27.41 20.42
C SER A 66 11.88 26.47 21.61
N GLU A 67 10.89 25.57 21.55
CA GLU A 67 10.60 24.58 22.58
C GLU A 67 11.72 23.55 22.67
N TYR A 68 12.18 22.98 21.54
CA TYR A 68 13.35 22.11 21.52
C TYR A 68 14.61 22.81 22.05
N LEU A 69 14.79 24.09 21.71
CA LEU A 69 15.92 24.87 22.20
C LEU A 69 15.84 25.09 23.72
N GLU A 70 14.64 25.29 24.26
CA GLU A 70 14.39 25.50 25.68
C GLU A 70 14.52 24.19 26.49
N ASP A 71 14.00 23.09 25.96
CA ASP A 71 14.17 21.74 26.52
C ASP A 71 15.65 21.34 26.53
N TYR A 72 16.36 21.54 25.42
CA TYR A 72 17.80 21.27 25.34
C TYR A 72 18.60 22.16 26.29
N ALA A 73 18.25 23.45 26.41
CA ALA A 73 18.91 24.35 27.37
C ALA A 73 18.66 23.92 28.82
N ARG A 74 17.44 23.47 29.17
CA ARG A 74 17.13 22.95 30.52
C ARG A 74 17.83 21.63 30.81
N GLU A 75 17.73 20.65 29.91
CA GLU A 75 18.19 19.27 30.17
C GLU A 75 19.71 19.10 30.03
N VAL A 76 20.34 19.74 29.03
CA VAL A 76 21.76 19.54 28.72
C VAL A 76 22.64 20.62 29.32
N LEU A 77 22.17 21.87 29.31
CA LEU A 77 22.94 23.01 29.81
C LEU A 77 22.56 23.41 31.24
N GLY A 78 21.47 22.85 31.80
CA GLY A 78 20.95 23.21 33.12
C GLY A 78 20.46 24.66 33.20
N TRP A 79 20.17 25.29 32.05
CA TRP A 79 19.79 26.70 31.96
C TRP A 79 18.26 26.81 31.82
N GLY A 80 17.60 27.31 32.86
CA GLY A 80 16.20 27.75 32.81
C GLY A 80 16.07 29.19 32.28
N LYS A 81 14.84 29.62 31.94
CA LYS A 81 14.57 31.03 31.63
C LYS A 81 15.12 31.93 32.73
N ASN A 82 15.66 33.10 32.35
CA ASN A 82 16.05 34.12 33.31
C ASN A 82 14.84 34.40 34.23
N ASN A 83 15.01 34.07 35.52
CA ASN A 83 14.03 34.17 36.61
C ASN A 83 13.17 32.93 36.94
N GLU A 84 13.50 31.73 36.44
CA GLU A 84 12.89 30.46 36.87
C GLU A 84 13.93 29.60 37.62
N MET A 85 13.77 29.43 38.93
CA MET A 85 14.62 28.53 39.74
C MET A 85 14.19 27.07 39.51
N TYR A 86 15.10 26.27 38.97
CA TYR A 86 14.96 24.81 38.92
C TYR A 86 15.18 24.26 40.33
N PHE A 87 14.15 23.65 40.91
CA PHE A 87 14.29 22.89 42.15
C PHE A 87 14.42 21.41 41.77
N ASP A 88 15.54 20.82 42.19
CA ASP A 88 15.85 19.38 42.11
C ASP A 88 14.89 18.55 42.97
#